data_AF-A0A538GET8-F1
#
_entry.id   AF-A0A538GET8-F1
#
_cell.length_a   1.000
_cell.length_b   1.000
_cell.length_c   1.000
_cell.angle_alpha   90.00
_cell.angle_beta   90.00
_cell.angle_gamma   90.00
#
_symmetry.space_group_name_H-M   'P 1'
#
loop_
_entity.id
_entity.type
_entity.pdbx_description
1 polymer ?
#
loop_
_entity_poly.entity_id
_entity_poly.type
_entity_poly.pdbx_seq_one_letter_code
_entity_poly.pdbx_strand_id
1 'polypeptide(L)'
;MFRRHRFAEVISRQLDLFVREHADLLHECEEAERAYNTAPRDEAEERYGDYVDVVETGTELLADIRDHFKWTLDEDTAEAYEDEFNRAVLKHLPRFALEIENR
;
A
#
# COMPACT_ATOMS: atom_id res chain seq x y z
N MET A 1 17.86 16.81 15.94
CA MET A 1 18.01 15.60 15.08
C MET A 1 17.48 14.36 15.81
N PHE A 2 16.17 14.31 16.11
CA PHE A 2 15.48 13.17 16.76
C PHE A 2 14.07 12.93 16.19
N ARG A 3 13.79 13.43 14.97
CA ARG A 3 12.46 13.35 14.32
C ARG A 3 12.26 12.13 13.43
N ARG A 4 13.29 11.29 13.17
CA ARG A 4 13.28 10.38 12.00
C ARG A 4 12.38 9.15 12.10
N HIS A 5 11.81 8.84 13.27
CA HIS A 5 11.07 7.59 13.47
C HIS A 5 9.97 7.71 14.54
N ARG A 6 9.29 8.87 14.64
CA ARG A 6 8.24 9.04 15.68
C ARG A 6 7.15 7.97 15.52
N PHE A 7 6.86 7.58 14.29
CA PHE A 7 5.81 6.62 13.98
C PHE A 7 6.31 5.27 13.48
N ALA A 8 7.64 5.06 13.41
CA ALA A 8 8.19 3.86 12.78
C ALA A 8 7.68 2.55 13.43
N GLU A 9 7.53 2.52 14.75
CA GLU A 9 7.02 1.33 15.45
C GLU A 9 5.54 1.07 15.16
N VAL A 10 4.69 2.11 15.18
CA VAL A 10 3.26 1.96 14.89
C VAL A 10 3.02 1.61 13.43
N ILE A 11 3.72 2.27 12.50
CA ILE A 11 3.64 1.99 11.07
C ILE A 11 4.11 0.57 10.78
N SER A 12 5.23 0.13 11.37
CA SER A 12 5.69 -1.25 11.22
C SER A 12 4.62 -2.25 11.63
N ARG A 13 3.96 -2.04 12.78
CA ARG A 13 2.89 -2.93 13.24
C ARG A 13 1.66 -2.88 12.36
N GLN A 14 1.29 -1.71 11.84
CA GLN A 14 0.18 -1.55 10.91
C GLN A 14 0.43 -2.30 9.59
N LEU A 15 1.63 -2.18 9.04
CA LEU A 15 2.01 -2.90 7.82
C LEU A 15 2.14 -4.41 8.06
N ASP A 16 2.69 -4.83 9.21
CA ASP A 16 2.76 -6.25 9.59
C ASP A 16 1.34 -6.85 9.73
N LEU A 17 0.41 -6.08 10.30
CA LEU A 17 -0.98 -6.48 10.42
C LEU A 17 -1.63 -6.63 9.04
N PHE A 18 -1.46 -5.63 8.17
CA PHE A 18 -1.95 -5.65 6.80
C PHE A 18 -1.46 -6.89 6.05
N VAL A 19 -0.14 -7.16 6.08
CA VAL A 19 0.46 -8.32 5.40
C VAL A 19 -0.10 -9.63 5.92
N ARG A 20 -0.33 -9.73 7.23
CA ARG A 20 -0.85 -10.95 7.86
C ARG A 20 -2.33 -11.17 7.54
N GLU A 21 -3.14 -10.12 7.59
CA GLU A 21 -4.60 -10.22 7.40
C GLU A 21 -5.00 -10.30 5.93
N HIS A 22 -4.20 -9.72 5.04
CA HIS A 22 -4.46 -9.68 3.60
C HIS A 22 -3.45 -10.51 2.79
N ALA A 23 -2.91 -11.58 3.39
CA ALA A 23 -1.95 -12.46 2.72
C ALA A 23 -2.49 -13.04 1.40
N ASP A 24 -3.79 -13.37 1.35
CA ASP A 24 -4.44 -13.87 0.14
C ASP A 24 -4.50 -12.81 -0.96
N LEU A 25 -4.81 -11.55 -0.62
CA LEU A 25 -4.79 -10.42 -1.57
C LEU A 25 -3.38 -10.17 -2.10
N LEU A 26 -2.36 -10.25 -1.24
CA LEU A 26 -0.96 -10.13 -1.67
C LEU A 26 -0.58 -11.22 -2.65
N HIS A 27 -1.05 -12.45 -2.41
CA HIS A 27 -0.83 -13.58 -3.30
C HIS A 27 -1.54 -13.39 -4.65
N GLU A 28 -2.81 -12.98 -4.62
CA GLU A 28 -3.60 -12.66 -5.81
C GLU A 28 -2.92 -11.58 -6.65
N CYS A 29 -2.41 -10.52 -6.02
CA CYS A 29 -1.68 -9.46 -6.71
C CYS A 29 -0.42 -10.00 -7.42
N GLU A 30 0.32 -10.89 -6.76
CA GLU A 30 1.50 -11.54 -7.35
C GLU A 30 1.14 -12.50 -8.48
N GLU A 31 -0.01 -13.15 -8.42
CA GLU A 31 -0.53 -13.97 -9.51
C GLU A 31 -0.97 -13.13 -10.71
N ALA A 32 -1.71 -12.05 -10.48
CA ALA A 32 -2.15 -11.13 -11.52
C ALA A 32 -0.96 -10.46 -12.22
N GLU A 33 0.05 -10.01 -11.46
CA GLU A 33 1.27 -9.42 -12.03
C GLU A 33 2.03 -10.44 -12.91
N ARG A 34 2.15 -11.69 -12.45
CA ARG A 34 2.78 -12.77 -13.24
C ARG A 34 1.97 -13.11 -14.48
N ALA A 35 0.64 -13.12 -14.37
CA ALA A 35 -0.26 -13.36 -15.48
C ALA A 35 -0.11 -12.26 -16.55
N TYR A 36 -0.03 -10.99 -16.14
CA TYR A 36 0.25 -9.86 -17.02
C TYR A 36 1.62 -9.99 -17.70
N ASN A 37 2.68 -10.21 -16.92
CA ASN A 37 4.06 -10.28 -17.44
C ASN A 37 4.30 -11.43 -18.43
N THR A 38 3.46 -12.47 -18.39
CA THR A 38 3.57 -13.65 -19.26
C THR A 38 2.53 -13.66 -20.39
N ALA A 39 1.58 -12.72 -20.39
CA ALA A 39 0.50 -12.67 -21.34
C ALA A 39 0.99 -12.31 -22.76
N PRO A 40 0.38 -12.89 -23.81
CA PRO A 40 0.59 -12.44 -25.17
C PRO A 40 0.03 -11.01 -25.35
N ARG A 41 0.51 -10.31 -26.39
CA ARG A 41 0.24 -8.88 -26.59
C ARG A 41 -1.25 -8.54 -26.69
N ASP A 42 -2.05 -9.45 -27.21
CA ASP A 42 -3.49 -9.33 -27.38
C ASP A 42 -4.29 -9.51 -26.08
N GLU A 43 -3.72 -10.16 -25.06
CA GLU A 43 -4.32 -10.32 -23.72
C GLU A 43 -3.70 -9.38 -22.68
N ALA A 44 -2.55 -8.76 -22.99
CA ALA A 44 -1.78 -7.96 -22.04
C ALA A 44 -2.56 -6.79 -21.43
N GLU A 45 -3.47 -6.16 -22.18
CA GLU A 45 -4.31 -5.06 -21.68
C GLU A 45 -5.33 -5.55 -20.65
N GLU A 46 -6.00 -6.66 -20.91
CA GLU A 46 -6.96 -7.29 -19.98
C GLU A 46 -6.26 -7.70 -18.69
N ARG A 47 -5.12 -8.41 -18.80
CA ARG A 47 -4.36 -8.84 -17.62
C ARG A 47 -3.75 -7.68 -16.83
N TYR A 48 -3.42 -6.58 -17.52
CA TYR A 48 -2.98 -5.37 -16.83
C TYR A 48 -4.14 -4.76 -16.03
N GLY A 49 -5.35 -4.73 -16.58
CA GLY A 49 -6.56 -4.34 -15.86
C GLY A 49 -6.77 -5.17 -14.59
N ASP A 50 -6.74 -6.51 -14.72
CA ASP A 50 -6.87 -7.43 -13.57
C ASP A 50 -5.82 -7.14 -12.49
N TYR A 51 -4.57 -6.88 -12.88
CA TYR A 51 -3.51 -6.52 -11.94
C TYR A 51 -3.75 -5.18 -11.25
N VAL A 52 -4.15 -4.16 -12.01
CA VAL A 52 -4.43 -2.82 -11.48
C VAL A 52 -5.59 -2.86 -10.48
N ASP A 53 -6.68 -3.58 -10.77
CA ASP A 53 -7.83 -3.70 -9.86
C ASP A 53 -7.43 -4.27 -8.48
N VAL A 54 -6.54 -5.27 -8.46
CA VAL A 54 -6.03 -5.84 -7.20
C VAL A 54 -5.09 -4.87 -6.49
N VAL A 55 -4.26 -4.12 -7.22
CA VAL A 55 -3.40 -3.07 -6.67
C VAL A 55 -4.22 -1.94 -6.04
N GLU A 56 -5.28 -1.50 -6.71
CA GLU A 56 -6.20 -0.48 -6.19
C GLU A 56 -6.87 -0.94 -4.89
N THR A 57 -7.34 -2.19 -4.86
CA THR A 57 -7.92 -2.80 -3.64
C THR A 57 -6.92 -2.80 -2.48
N GLY A 58 -5.67 -3.21 -2.72
CA GLY A 58 -4.63 -3.20 -1.69
C GLY A 58 -4.28 -1.79 -1.22
N THR A 59 -4.28 -0.83 -2.14
CA THR A 59 -4.02 0.59 -1.86
C THR A 59 -5.12 1.20 -1.01
N GLU A 60 -6.38 0.89 -1.31
CA GLU A 60 -7.56 1.32 -0.54
C GLU A 60 -7.47 0.89 0.91
N LEU A 61 -7.18 -0.37 1.15
CA LEU A 61 -7.05 -0.91 2.50
C LEU A 61 -5.89 -0.25 3.27
N LEU A 62 -4.77 0.03 2.61
CA LEU A 62 -3.65 0.75 3.23
C LEU A 62 -4.02 2.20 3.56
N ALA A 63 -4.75 2.88 2.67
CA ALA A 63 -5.25 4.23 2.90
C ALA A 63 -6.25 4.26 4.07
N ASP A 64 -7.14 3.27 4.18
CA ASP A 64 -8.08 3.16 5.30
C ASP A 64 -7.34 3.00 6.65
N ILE A 65 -6.31 2.16 6.70
CA ILE A 65 -5.47 1.97 7.89
C ILE A 65 -4.78 3.28 8.29
N ARG A 66 -4.21 3.99 7.30
CA ARG A 66 -3.56 5.29 7.48
C ARG A 66 -4.57 6.30 8.04
N ASP A 67 -5.69 6.49 7.34
CA ASP A 67 -6.63 7.56 7.60
C ASP A 67 -7.35 7.36 8.95
N HIS A 68 -7.61 6.09 9.33
CA HIS A 68 -8.16 5.76 10.64
C HIS A 68 -7.25 6.22 11.79
N PHE A 69 -5.93 5.97 11.68
CA PHE A 69 -4.99 6.43 12.71
C PHE A 69 -4.77 7.94 12.64
N LYS A 70 -4.67 8.50 11.42
CA LYS A 70 -4.52 9.93 11.15
C LYS A 70 -5.61 10.76 11.83
N TRP A 71 -6.86 10.29 11.80
CA TRP A 71 -8.02 10.93 12.45
C TRP A 71 -7.89 11.09 13.97
N THR A 72 -6.99 10.34 14.62
CA THR A 72 -6.76 10.44 16.07
C THR A 72 -5.73 11.51 16.45
N LEU A 73 -5.06 12.10 15.46
CA LEU A 73 -3.94 13.02 15.63
C LEU A 73 -4.36 14.47 15.39
N ASP A 74 -3.60 15.42 15.95
CA ASP A 74 -3.68 16.83 15.54
C ASP A 74 -3.15 17.01 14.11
N GLU A 75 -3.59 18.08 13.43
CA GLU A 75 -3.32 18.35 12.01
C GLU A 75 -1.82 18.29 11.65
N ASP A 76 -0.96 18.98 12.41
CA ASP A 76 0.49 18.98 12.21
C ASP A 76 1.11 17.58 12.39
N THR A 77 0.58 16.80 13.34
CA THR A 77 1.04 15.45 13.64
C THR A 77 0.54 14.43 12.63
N ALA A 78 -0.66 14.65 12.09
CA ALA A 78 -1.32 13.84 11.08
C ALA A 78 -0.57 13.88 9.74
N GLU A 79 -0.18 15.07 9.26
CA GLU A 79 0.60 15.23 8.02
C GLU A 79 1.96 14.51 8.13
N ALA A 80 2.66 14.68 9.27
CA ALA A 80 3.92 14.00 9.51
C ALA A 80 3.78 12.46 9.57
N TYR A 81 2.66 11.94 10.07
CA TYR A 81 2.36 10.52 10.10
C TYR A 81 2.10 9.98 8.69
N GLU A 82 1.28 10.67 7.91
CA GLU A 82 0.95 10.31 6.52
C GLU A 82 2.20 10.22 5.65
N ASP A 83 3.09 11.21 5.74
CA ASP A 83 4.39 11.21 5.06
C ASP A 83 5.27 10.00 5.44
N GLU A 84 5.35 9.68 6.75
CA GLU A 84 6.11 8.53 7.22
C GLU A 84 5.47 7.20 6.76
N PHE A 85 4.14 7.13 6.74
CA PHE A 85 3.37 5.95 6.32
C PHE A 85 3.56 5.68 4.83
N ASN A 86 3.32 6.68 3.96
CA ASN A 86 3.48 6.54 2.51
C ASN A 86 4.91 6.11 2.13
N ARG A 87 5.93 6.67 2.80
CA ARG A 87 7.33 6.22 2.62
C ARG A 87 7.56 4.77 3.05
N ALA A 88 6.91 4.31 4.11
CA ALA A 88 7.01 2.93 4.55
C ALA A 88 6.32 1.98 3.57
N VAL A 89 5.16 2.34 3.04
CA VAL A 89 4.48 1.60 1.96
C VAL A 89 5.39 1.51 0.74
N LEU A 90 5.96 2.62 0.27
CA LEU A 90 6.90 2.63 -0.85
C LEU A 90 8.11 1.70 -0.63
N LYS A 91 8.61 1.63 0.60
CA LYS A 91 9.77 0.79 0.95
C LYS A 91 9.43 -0.69 1.04
N HIS A 92 8.28 -1.04 1.62
CA HIS A 92 7.96 -2.42 2.00
C HIS A 92 6.98 -3.10 1.04
N LEU A 93 6.12 -2.31 0.41
CA LEU A 93 5.04 -2.76 -0.46
C LEU A 93 4.97 -1.86 -1.72
N PRO A 94 6.07 -1.76 -2.50
CA PRO A 94 6.21 -0.76 -3.57
C PRO A 94 5.11 -0.82 -4.63
N ARG A 95 4.50 -1.99 -4.86
CA ARG A 95 3.41 -2.19 -5.82
C ARG A 95 2.14 -1.39 -5.51
N PHE A 96 1.85 -1.14 -4.23
CA PHE A 96 0.68 -0.33 -3.80
C PHE A 96 1.01 1.15 -3.62
N ALA A 97 2.29 1.53 -3.68
CA ALA A 97 2.71 2.90 -3.39
C ALA A 97 2.39 3.87 -4.54
N LEU A 98 2.28 3.38 -5.78
CA LEU A 98 2.01 4.21 -6.95
C LEU A 98 0.63 4.88 -6.87
N GLU A 99 -0.35 4.17 -6.31
CA GLU A 99 -1.72 4.66 -6.17
C GLU A 99 -1.93 5.41 -4.83
N ILE A 100 -1.15 5.09 -3.78
CA ILE A 100 -1.33 5.73 -2.46
C ILE A 100 -0.88 7.21 -2.44
N GLU A 101 0.07 7.59 -3.29
CA GLU A 101 0.56 8.97 -3.39
C GLU A 101 -0.42 9.89 -4.13
N ASN A 102 -1.37 9.32 -4.89
CA ASN A 102 -2.40 10.05 -5.64
C ASN A 102 -3.73 10.21 -4.86
N ARG A 103 -3.78 9.75 -3.60
CA ARG A 103 -4.97 9.76 -2.72
C ARG A 103 -4.75 10.54 -1.43
#